data_AF-S2YW81-F1
#
_entry.id   AF-S2YW81-F1
#
_cell.length_a   1.000
_cell.length_b   1.000
_cell.length_c   1.000
_cell.angle_alpha   90.00
_cell.angle_beta   90.00
_cell.angle_gamma   90.00
#
_symmetry.space_group_name_H-M   'P 1'
#
loop_
_entity.id
_entity.type
_entity.pdbx_description
1 polymer ?
#
loop_
_entity_poly.entity_id
_entity_poly.type
_entity_poly.pdbx_seq_one_letter_code
_entity_poly.pdbx_strand_id
1 'polypeptide(L)'
;MKELEWIENSGQFCGIGLPTLLAQQPYLSDSSLDPVWSFLDEHAMVVNIHPTGCGVNSPWLLRHKLEWVNGAPVEDATATLELLKADIPRRFPHITFHVAHLGGDLPMLAQRIEDNYEDWDAFPASPNESLRKFFFDAANFHEPSLALAAETFGVSQLMGGSDFPYFQEEKYVRAFDYVRTSRFADEEKKEILWSNAARLLKLSL
;
A
#
# COMPACT_ATOMS: atom_id res chain seq x y z
N MET A 1 14.66 -15.37 6.00
CA MET A 1 15.19 -16.24 4.94
C MET A 1 14.48 -17.59 4.88
N LYS A 2 14.65 -18.52 5.84
CA LYS A 2 13.98 -19.85 5.79
C LYS A 2 12.47 -19.80 5.54
N GLU A 3 11.78 -18.85 6.17
CA GLU A 3 10.34 -18.65 5.97
C GLU A 3 10.00 -18.20 4.54
N LEU A 4 10.78 -17.28 3.98
CA LEU A 4 10.57 -16.77 2.62
C LEU A 4 10.83 -17.87 1.57
N GLU A 5 11.89 -18.66 1.77
CA GLU A 5 12.17 -19.84 0.94
C GLU A 5 11.03 -20.85 1.00
N TRP A 6 10.45 -21.08 2.19
CA TRP A 6 9.30 -21.98 2.33
C TRP A 6 8.04 -21.43 1.66
N ILE A 7 7.72 -20.14 1.88
CA ILE A 7 6.59 -19.44 1.25
C ILE A 7 6.66 -19.61 -0.27
N GLU A 8 7.80 -19.26 -0.87
CA GLU A 8 8.00 -19.37 -2.31
C GLU A 8 7.87 -20.81 -2.82
N ASN A 9 8.60 -21.75 -2.20
CA ASN A 9 8.61 -23.14 -2.65
C ASN A 9 7.26 -23.85 -2.45
N SER A 10 6.40 -23.35 -1.57
CA SER A 10 5.07 -23.92 -1.34
C SER A 10 4.13 -23.72 -2.54
N GLY A 11 4.29 -22.61 -3.28
CA GLY A 11 3.33 -22.20 -4.32
C GLY A 11 1.93 -21.88 -3.79
N GLN A 12 1.75 -21.70 -2.47
CA GLN A 12 0.44 -21.50 -1.83
C GLN A 12 0.12 -20.02 -1.55
N PHE A 13 1.11 -19.14 -1.65
CA PHE A 13 0.98 -17.73 -1.34
C PHE A 13 1.11 -16.88 -2.61
N CYS A 14 0.34 -15.80 -2.69
CA CYS A 14 0.41 -14.84 -3.79
C CYS A 14 1.32 -13.63 -3.48
N GLY A 15 1.93 -13.61 -2.30
CA GLY A 15 2.78 -12.52 -1.82
C GLY A 15 3.01 -12.62 -0.31
N ILE A 16 3.58 -11.57 0.26
CA ILE A 16 3.83 -11.44 1.71
C ILE A 16 3.21 -10.16 2.27
N GLY A 17 2.84 -10.18 3.54
CA GLY A 17 2.46 -8.98 4.29
C GLY A 17 3.60 -8.53 5.20
N LEU A 18 3.96 -7.25 5.15
CA LEU A 18 4.92 -6.63 6.05
C LEU A 18 4.21 -5.53 6.87
N PRO A 19 4.37 -5.52 8.20
CA PRO A 19 3.91 -4.38 8.99
C PRO A 19 4.82 -3.18 8.73
N THR A 20 4.25 -1.98 8.86
CA THR A 20 5.00 -0.70 8.77
C THR A 20 6.15 -0.58 9.78
N LEU A 21 6.09 -1.31 10.89
CA LEU A 21 7.16 -1.41 11.87
C LEU A 21 7.42 -2.88 12.24
N LEU A 22 8.68 -3.28 12.13
CA LEU A 22 9.13 -4.60 12.56
C LEU A 22 9.40 -4.63 14.07
N ALA A 23 9.18 -5.80 14.68
CA ALA A 23 9.46 -5.98 16.10
C ALA A 23 10.95 -5.70 16.41
N GLN A 24 11.21 -4.86 17.42
CA GLN A 24 12.54 -4.42 17.89
C GLN A 24 13.27 -3.38 17.01
N GLN A 25 12.57 -2.76 16.04
CA GLN A 25 13.06 -1.77 15.07
C GLN A 25 14.19 -2.30 14.19
N PRO A 26 13.84 -2.57 12.93
CA PRO A 26 14.08 -1.50 11.98
C PRO A 26 12.85 -0.96 11.25
N TYR A 27 13.00 0.30 10.84
CA TYR A 27 12.32 0.90 9.69
C TYR A 27 12.46 0.00 8.45
N LEU A 28 11.49 -0.02 7.54
CA LEU A 28 11.54 -0.84 6.32
C LEU A 28 12.76 -0.52 5.43
N SER A 29 13.29 0.69 5.56
CA SER A 29 14.47 1.23 4.89
C SER A 29 15.82 0.77 5.46
N ASP A 30 15.84 0.04 6.58
CA ASP A 30 17.10 -0.38 7.18
C ASP A 30 17.82 -1.42 6.31
N SER A 31 19.11 -1.18 6.07
CA SER A 31 19.97 -2.04 5.24
C SER A 31 20.07 -3.49 5.73
N SER A 32 19.78 -3.77 7.01
CA SER A 32 19.70 -5.14 7.52
C SER A 32 18.58 -5.96 6.85
N LEU A 33 17.61 -5.29 6.22
CA LEU A 33 16.55 -5.91 5.42
C LEU A 33 16.93 -6.08 3.94
N ASP A 34 18.08 -5.57 3.47
CA ASP A 34 18.50 -5.75 2.07
C ASP A 34 18.51 -7.22 1.60
N PRO A 35 18.92 -8.22 2.42
CA PRO A 35 18.81 -9.63 2.03
C PRO A 35 17.36 -10.10 1.86
N VAL A 36 16.41 -9.50 2.60
CA VAL A 36 14.98 -9.75 2.44
C VAL A 36 14.50 -9.11 1.14
N TRP A 37 14.81 -7.83 0.92
CA TRP A 37 14.44 -7.13 -0.32
C TRP A 37 15.00 -7.81 -1.57
N SER A 38 16.26 -8.25 -1.56
CA SER A 38 16.87 -9.01 -2.66
C SER A 38 16.11 -10.28 -2.97
N PHE A 39 15.73 -11.05 -1.96
CA PHE A 39 14.95 -12.27 -2.15
C PHE A 39 13.57 -11.97 -2.76
N LEU A 40 12.88 -10.96 -2.23
CA LEU A 40 11.56 -10.58 -2.75
C LEU A 40 11.64 -10.10 -4.21
N ASP A 41 12.72 -9.40 -4.58
CA ASP A 41 13.00 -8.97 -5.95
C ASP A 41 13.29 -10.14 -6.88
N GLU A 42 14.20 -11.03 -6.50
CA GLU A 42 14.59 -12.20 -7.28
C GLU A 42 13.39 -13.08 -7.66
N HIS A 43 12.37 -13.10 -6.79
CA HIS A 43 11.15 -13.87 -6.96
C HIS A 43 9.95 -13.04 -7.48
N ALA A 44 10.15 -11.75 -7.80
CA ALA A 44 9.12 -10.82 -8.27
C ALA A 44 7.85 -10.85 -7.39
N MET A 45 8.04 -10.85 -6.07
CA MET A 45 6.96 -11.01 -5.10
C MET A 45 6.09 -9.75 -4.96
N VAL A 46 4.83 -9.99 -4.60
CA VAL A 46 3.93 -8.93 -4.14
C VAL A 46 4.12 -8.72 -2.65
N VAL A 47 4.33 -7.46 -2.24
CA VAL A 47 4.55 -7.07 -0.84
C VAL A 47 3.44 -6.13 -0.40
N ASN A 48 2.56 -6.60 0.48
CA ASN A 48 1.54 -5.78 1.11
C ASN A 48 2.11 -5.06 2.34
N ILE A 49 2.14 -3.73 2.31
CA ILE A 49 2.49 -2.86 3.43
C ILE A 49 1.20 -2.53 4.19
N HIS A 50 1.15 -2.94 5.45
CA HIS A 50 -0.02 -2.79 6.30
C HIS A 50 0.35 -2.09 7.61
N PRO A 51 -0.50 -1.20 8.16
CA PRO A 51 -0.14 -0.48 9.36
C PRO A 51 -0.04 -1.39 10.57
N THR A 52 0.86 -1.04 11.49
CA THR A 52 1.12 -1.82 12.71
C THR A 52 0.11 -1.46 13.81
N GLY A 53 -0.46 -0.25 13.76
CA GLY A 53 -1.34 0.28 14.81
C GLY A 53 -0.55 0.92 15.94
N CYS A 54 0.61 1.51 15.63
CA CYS A 54 1.46 2.23 16.56
C CYS A 54 1.24 3.75 16.54
N GLY A 55 0.40 4.24 15.61
CA GLY A 55 0.14 5.66 15.41
C GLY A 55 1.41 6.44 15.09
N VAL A 56 2.26 5.91 14.19
CA VAL A 56 3.60 6.42 13.86
C VAL A 56 4.47 6.73 15.08
N ASN A 57 4.30 5.97 16.17
CA ASN A 57 4.91 6.21 17.47
C ASN A 57 4.67 7.63 18.03
N SER A 58 3.60 8.30 17.61
CA SER A 58 3.24 9.64 18.07
C SER A 58 2.58 9.58 19.44
N PRO A 59 3.17 10.18 20.49
CA PRO A 59 2.54 10.25 21.80
C PRO A 59 1.19 10.97 21.77
N TRP A 60 0.99 11.87 20.80
CA TRP A 60 -0.27 12.59 20.66
C TRP A 60 -1.39 11.69 20.14
N LEU A 61 -1.14 10.91 19.09
CA LEU A 61 -2.14 9.95 18.59
C LEU A 61 -2.44 8.88 19.65
N LEU A 62 -1.40 8.32 20.27
CA LEU A 62 -1.52 7.28 21.28
C LEU A 62 -2.26 7.74 22.53
N ARG A 63 -1.97 8.96 23.03
CA ARG A 63 -2.68 9.52 24.19
C ARG A 63 -4.19 9.66 23.96
N HIS A 64 -4.59 9.86 22.72
CA HIS A 64 -5.99 10.07 22.33
C HIS A 64 -6.64 8.83 21.72
N LYS A 65 -5.96 7.68 21.70
CA LYS A 65 -6.44 6.42 21.11
C LYS A 65 -6.79 6.55 19.62
N LEU A 66 -5.95 7.28 18.88
CA LEU A 66 -6.15 7.57 17.46
C LEU A 66 -5.31 6.66 16.54
N GLU A 67 -4.64 5.64 17.08
CA GLU A 67 -3.73 4.75 16.35
C GLU A 67 -4.39 4.08 15.14
N TRP A 68 -5.66 3.66 15.23
CA TRP A 68 -6.37 3.07 14.08
C TRP A 68 -7.27 4.07 13.34
N VAL A 69 -7.62 5.19 13.98
CA VAL A 69 -8.53 6.20 13.41
C VAL A 69 -7.81 7.09 12.42
N ASN A 70 -6.62 7.56 12.80
CA ASN A 70 -5.79 8.44 11.99
C ASN A 70 -4.36 7.90 11.87
N GLY A 71 -3.89 7.14 12.85
CA GLY A 71 -2.55 6.58 12.86
C GLY A 71 -2.31 5.59 11.73
N ALA A 72 -3.22 4.65 11.49
CA ALA A 72 -3.11 3.62 10.47
C ALA A 72 -2.86 4.19 9.05
N PRO A 73 -3.72 5.08 8.50
CA PRO A 73 -3.45 5.67 7.19
C PRO A 73 -2.19 6.55 7.17
N VAL A 74 -1.84 7.19 8.29
CA VAL A 74 -0.58 7.96 8.40
C VAL A 74 0.63 7.03 8.41
N GLU A 75 0.55 5.84 9.00
CA GLU A 75 1.58 4.81 8.95
C GLU A 75 1.79 4.30 7.53
N ASP A 76 0.72 4.03 6.78
CA ASP A 76 0.78 3.57 5.38
C ASP A 76 1.55 4.55 4.50
N ALA A 77 1.17 5.83 4.58
CA ALA A 77 1.85 6.89 3.84
C ALA A 77 3.30 7.07 4.29
N THR A 78 3.55 7.10 5.60
CA THR A 78 4.90 7.32 6.16
C THR A 78 5.84 6.19 5.75
N ALA A 79 5.43 4.93 5.91
CA ALA A 79 6.23 3.77 5.54
C ALA A 79 6.48 3.72 4.02
N THR A 80 5.50 4.11 3.21
CA THR A 80 5.69 4.21 1.75
C THR A 80 6.71 5.29 1.40
N LEU A 81 6.61 6.49 1.96
CA LEU A 81 7.58 7.57 1.73
C LEU A 81 8.98 7.19 2.23
N GLU A 82 9.07 6.43 3.31
CA GLU A 82 10.32 5.89 3.83
C GLU A 82 10.99 4.94 2.82
N LEU A 83 10.22 4.02 2.22
CA LEU A 83 10.71 3.14 1.13
C LEU A 83 11.21 3.95 -0.08
N LEU A 84 10.47 4.99 -0.48
CA LEU A 84 10.86 5.87 -1.58
C LEU A 84 12.14 6.66 -1.25
N LYS A 85 12.28 7.18 -0.03
CA LYS A 85 13.49 7.87 0.43
C LYS A 85 14.73 6.98 0.39
N ALA A 86 14.57 5.70 0.71
CA ALA A 86 15.63 4.71 0.68
C ALA A 86 15.87 4.06 -0.71
N ASP A 87 15.19 4.57 -1.74
CA ASP A 87 15.24 4.10 -3.13
C ASP A 87 14.89 2.61 -3.30
N ILE A 88 14.17 2.00 -2.34
CA ILE A 88 13.91 0.55 -2.33
C ILE A 88 13.25 0.08 -3.63
N PRO A 89 12.17 0.73 -4.15
CA PRO A 89 11.53 0.24 -5.38
C PRO A 89 12.38 0.35 -6.64
N ARG A 90 13.42 1.19 -6.64
CA ARG A 90 14.35 1.31 -7.78
C ARG A 90 15.54 0.37 -7.64
N ARG A 91 15.99 0.12 -6.40
CA ARG A 91 17.01 -0.89 -6.08
C ARG A 91 16.50 -2.31 -6.28
N PHE A 92 15.19 -2.53 -6.08
CA PHE A 92 14.50 -3.81 -6.16
C PHE A 92 13.25 -3.69 -7.07
N PRO A 93 13.45 -3.53 -8.39
CA PRO A 93 12.42 -3.14 -9.34
C PRO A 93 11.41 -4.23 -9.71
N HIS A 94 11.65 -5.50 -9.37
CA HIS A 94 10.74 -6.61 -9.64
C HIS A 94 9.71 -6.81 -8.52
N ILE A 95 9.93 -6.22 -7.35
CA ILE A 95 8.95 -6.20 -6.27
C ILE A 95 7.74 -5.37 -6.71
N THR A 96 6.54 -5.91 -6.49
CA THR A 96 5.32 -5.11 -6.61
C THR A 96 4.75 -4.79 -5.23
N PHE A 97 4.70 -3.52 -4.89
CA PHE A 97 4.16 -3.07 -3.59
C PHE A 97 2.66 -2.87 -3.67
N HIS A 98 1.94 -3.36 -2.65
CA HIS A 98 0.54 -3.07 -2.36
C HIS A 98 0.50 -2.31 -1.03
N VAL A 99 -0.16 -1.16 -0.97
CA VAL A 99 -0.30 -0.35 0.25
C VAL A 99 -1.77 -0.28 0.64
N ALA A 100 -2.03 -0.45 1.94
CA ALA A 100 -3.38 -0.44 2.48
C ALA A 100 -4.07 0.94 2.39
N HIS A 101 -5.40 0.95 2.50
CA HIS A 101 -6.21 2.15 2.77
C HIS A 101 -6.01 3.30 1.77
N LEU A 102 -5.98 3.00 0.46
CA LEU A 102 -5.69 3.94 -0.62
C LEU A 102 -4.33 4.66 -0.51
N GLY A 103 -3.39 4.11 0.27
CA GLY A 103 -2.11 4.75 0.55
C GLY A 103 -2.20 5.89 1.57
N GLY A 104 -3.26 5.96 2.36
CA GLY A 104 -3.43 6.99 3.39
C GLY A 104 -3.58 8.40 2.81
N ASP A 105 -2.71 9.33 3.21
CA ASP A 105 -2.74 10.72 2.76
C ASP A 105 -1.88 11.00 1.52
N LEU A 106 -1.23 9.99 0.94
CA LEU A 106 -0.41 10.14 -0.27
C LEU A 106 -1.15 10.82 -1.44
N PRO A 107 -2.39 10.44 -1.81
CA PRO A 107 -3.09 11.12 -2.90
C PRO A 107 -3.30 12.61 -2.66
N MET A 108 -3.58 12.98 -1.41
CA MET A 108 -3.84 14.36 -1.01
C MET A 108 -2.57 15.21 -1.00
N LEU A 109 -1.42 14.59 -0.72
CA LEU A 109 -0.13 15.26 -0.62
C LEU A 109 0.72 15.15 -1.90
N ALA A 110 0.23 14.51 -2.96
CA ALA A 110 1.01 14.15 -4.15
C ALA A 110 1.82 15.29 -4.77
N GLN A 111 1.20 16.45 -5.03
CA GLN A 111 1.93 17.60 -5.58
C GLN A 111 2.96 18.14 -4.59
N ARG A 112 2.60 18.24 -3.30
CA ARG A 112 3.53 18.70 -2.26
C ARG A 112 4.75 17.78 -2.20
N ILE A 113 4.54 16.47 -2.23
CA ILE A 113 5.63 15.48 -2.18
C ILE A 113 6.55 15.64 -3.39
N GLU A 114 5.99 15.84 -4.59
CA GLU A 114 6.75 16.07 -5.82
C GLU A 114 7.54 17.39 -5.79
N ASP A 115 6.93 18.48 -5.34
CA ASP A 115 7.61 19.77 -5.19
C ASP A 115 8.81 19.64 -4.22
N ASN A 116 8.67 18.84 -3.15
CA ASN A 116 9.80 18.57 -2.24
C ASN A 116 10.94 17.79 -2.92
N TYR A 117 10.62 16.93 -3.89
CA TYR A 117 11.62 16.25 -4.71
C TYR A 117 12.32 17.25 -5.64
N GLU A 118 11.56 18.05 -6.40
CA GLU A 118 12.09 18.97 -7.40
C GLU A 118 12.90 20.13 -6.80
N ASP A 119 12.43 20.71 -5.69
CA ASP A 119 13.01 21.93 -5.11
C ASP A 119 14.05 21.65 -4.01
N TRP A 120 13.95 20.51 -3.33
CA TRP A 120 14.74 20.23 -2.12
C TRP A 120 15.48 18.89 -2.12
N ASP A 121 15.50 18.16 -3.25
CA ASP A 121 16.18 16.86 -3.36
C ASP A 121 15.74 15.89 -2.24
N ALA A 122 14.46 15.97 -1.84
CA ALA A 122 13.95 15.24 -0.69
C ALA A 122 13.86 13.72 -0.93
N PHE A 123 13.92 13.30 -2.20
CA PHE A 123 13.82 11.92 -2.67
C PHE A 123 14.84 11.67 -3.80
N PRO A 124 15.34 10.44 -3.95
CA PRO A 124 16.31 10.10 -5.01
C PRO A 124 15.71 10.08 -6.42
N ALA A 125 14.38 10.04 -6.54
CA ALA A 125 13.63 10.02 -7.79
C ALA A 125 12.21 10.55 -7.57
N SER A 126 11.50 10.86 -8.66
CA SER A 126 10.09 11.30 -8.62
C SER A 126 9.23 10.33 -7.79
N PRO A 127 8.66 10.80 -6.67
CA PRO A 127 7.74 10.01 -5.87
C PRO A 127 6.48 9.66 -6.66
N ASN A 128 5.91 10.59 -7.44
CA ASN A 128 4.71 10.33 -8.20
C ASN A 128 4.92 9.28 -9.30
N GLU A 129 6.04 9.30 -10.02
CA GLU A 129 6.36 8.25 -10.99
C GLU A 129 6.53 6.88 -10.33
N SER A 130 7.08 6.85 -9.12
CA SER A 130 7.27 5.61 -8.35
C SER A 130 5.94 5.06 -7.84
N LEU A 131 5.08 5.90 -7.26
CA LEU A 131 3.78 5.52 -6.71
C LEU A 131 2.81 5.00 -7.77
N ARG A 132 2.90 5.46 -9.03
CA ARG A 132 2.11 4.89 -10.15
C ARG A 132 2.44 3.43 -10.47
N LYS A 133 3.50 2.86 -9.90
CA LYS A 133 3.86 1.44 -10.03
C LYS A 133 3.37 0.59 -8.85
N PHE A 134 2.88 1.23 -7.79
CA PHE A 134 2.35 0.57 -6.60
C PHE A 134 0.88 0.25 -6.80
N PHE A 135 0.36 -0.69 -6.04
CA PHE A 135 -1.06 -0.98 -5.93
C PHE A 135 -1.61 -0.50 -4.60
N PHE A 136 -2.89 -0.14 -4.57
CA PHE A 136 -3.55 0.37 -3.38
C PHE A 136 -4.92 -0.27 -3.24
N ASP A 137 -5.27 -0.76 -2.05
CA ASP A 137 -6.63 -1.25 -1.83
C ASP A 137 -7.62 -0.13 -1.48
N ALA A 138 -8.89 -0.42 -1.72
CA ALA A 138 -10.02 0.48 -1.58
C ALA A 138 -10.67 0.40 -0.18
N ALA A 139 -9.95 0.00 0.86
CA ALA A 139 -10.49 -0.10 2.22
C ALA A 139 -10.63 1.28 2.92
N ASN A 140 -11.32 2.23 2.29
CA ASN A 140 -11.53 3.60 2.82
C ASN A 140 -12.99 4.07 2.75
N PHE A 141 -13.83 3.41 1.94
CA PHE A 141 -15.31 3.51 1.93
C PHE A 141 -15.90 4.90 1.63
N HIS A 142 -15.11 5.80 1.04
CA HIS A 142 -15.55 7.13 0.63
C HIS A 142 -15.19 7.37 -0.84
N GLU A 143 -16.22 7.60 -1.67
CA GLU A 143 -16.06 7.73 -3.12
C GLU A 143 -15.17 8.91 -3.54
N PRO A 144 -15.27 10.11 -2.94
CA PRO A 144 -14.34 11.21 -3.26
C PRO A 144 -12.88 10.88 -3.00
N SER A 145 -12.57 10.09 -1.97
CA SER A 145 -11.21 9.64 -1.69
C SER A 145 -10.72 8.61 -2.72
N LEU A 146 -11.60 7.69 -3.14
CA LEU A 146 -11.30 6.73 -4.22
C LEU A 146 -11.02 7.46 -5.54
N ALA A 147 -11.84 8.47 -5.85
CA ALA A 147 -11.67 9.31 -7.02
C ALA A 147 -10.32 10.03 -7.03
N LEU A 148 -9.94 10.66 -5.91
CA LEU A 148 -8.63 11.30 -5.77
C LEU A 148 -7.49 10.30 -5.95
N ALA A 149 -7.57 9.11 -5.32
CA ALA A 149 -6.54 8.07 -5.48
C ALA A 149 -6.43 7.59 -6.94
N ALA A 150 -7.54 7.45 -7.65
CA ALA A 150 -7.55 7.07 -9.06
C ALA A 150 -6.95 8.14 -9.97
N GLU A 151 -7.25 9.43 -9.71
CA GLU A 151 -6.65 10.56 -10.42
C GLU A 151 -5.14 10.66 -10.17
N THR A 152 -4.69 10.38 -8.94
CA THR A 152 -3.27 10.44 -8.57
C THR A 152 -2.49 9.24 -9.08
N PHE A 153 -2.95 8.01 -8.86
CA PHE A 153 -2.18 6.78 -9.12
C PHE A 153 -2.59 6.05 -10.41
N GLY A 154 -3.83 6.24 -10.87
CA GLY A 154 -4.43 5.52 -11.97
C GLY A 154 -5.36 4.40 -11.50
N VAL A 155 -6.49 4.21 -12.20
CA VAL A 155 -7.49 3.17 -11.91
C VAL A 155 -6.87 1.76 -11.93
N SER A 156 -5.92 1.49 -12.82
CA SER A 156 -5.23 0.21 -12.96
C SER A 156 -4.37 -0.19 -11.74
N GLN A 157 -4.17 0.75 -10.81
CA GLN A 157 -3.43 0.55 -9.58
C GLN A 157 -4.31 0.37 -8.34
N LEU A 158 -5.63 0.46 -8.49
CA LEU A 158 -6.57 0.32 -7.37
C LEU A 158 -7.18 -1.08 -7.31
N MET A 159 -7.37 -1.62 -6.12
CA MET A 159 -7.94 -2.95 -5.87
C MET A 159 -9.05 -2.89 -4.82
N GLY A 160 -10.05 -3.77 -4.92
CA GLY A 160 -11.07 -3.93 -3.90
C GLY A 160 -10.43 -4.37 -2.57
N GLY A 161 -10.82 -3.73 -1.47
CA GLY A 161 -10.36 -4.05 -0.12
C GLY A 161 -11.46 -3.82 0.89
N SER A 162 -11.56 -4.70 1.88
CA SER A 162 -12.59 -4.63 2.93
C SER A 162 -12.05 -4.46 4.34
N ASP A 163 -10.77 -4.78 4.54
CA ASP A 163 -10.17 -4.85 5.88
C ASP A 163 -11.01 -5.74 6.85
N PHE A 164 -11.52 -6.86 6.31
CA PHE A 164 -12.09 -7.95 7.10
C PHE A 164 -10.96 -8.64 7.90
N PRO A 165 -11.15 -8.96 9.19
CA PRO A 165 -12.41 -8.98 9.94
C PRO A 165 -12.70 -7.72 10.76
N TYR A 166 -12.04 -6.59 10.55
CA TYR A 166 -12.30 -5.37 11.33
C TYR A 166 -13.59 -4.68 10.90
N PHE A 167 -13.84 -4.58 9.60
CA PHE A 167 -15.13 -4.15 9.07
C PHE A 167 -16.00 -5.35 8.68
N GLN A 168 -17.07 -5.57 9.45
CA GLN A 168 -17.99 -6.70 9.30
C GLN A 168 -19.40 -6.24 8.91
N GLU A 169 -20.26 -7.20 8.57
CA GLU A 169 -21.68 -7.00 8.29
C GLU A 169 -21.91 -5.90 7.23
N GLU A 170 -22.72 -4.89 7.53
CA GLU A 170 -23.01 -3.77 6.63
C GLU A 170 -21.75 -3.02 6.19
N LYS A 171 -20.72 -2.95 7.04
CA LYS A 171 -19.46 -2.26 6.69
C LYS A 171 -18.66 -3.06 5.67
N TYR A 172 -18.66 -4.40 5.78
CA TYR A 172 -18.06 -5.28 4.78
C TYR A 172 -18.76 -5.13 3.43
N VAL A 173 -20.09 -5.10 3.42
CA VAL A 173 -20.87 -4.90 2.18
C VAL A 173 -20.56 -3.53 1.56
N ARG A 174 -20.56 -2.48 2.40
CA ARG A 174 -20.23 -1.10 1.98
C ARG A 174 -18.84 -1.01 1.33
N ALA A 175 -17.87 -1.80 1.78
CA ALA A 175 -16.52 -1.82 1.23
C ALA A 175 -16.45 -2.07 -0.28
N PHE A 176 -17.45 -2.75 -0.83
CA PHE A 176 -17.52 -3.00 -2.27
C PHE A 176 -18.65 -2.20 -2.94
N ASP A 177 -19.77 -1.99 -2.25
CA ASP A 177 -20.92 -1.24 -2.81
C ASP A 177 -20.60 0.21 -3.11
N TYR A 178 -19.72 0.84 -2.31
CA TYR A 178 -19.32 2.22 -2.58
C TYR A 178 -18.54 2.36 -3.91
N VAL A 179 -17.80 1.31 -4.32
CA VAL A 179 -17.17 1.23 -5.64
C VAL A 179 -18.23 0.96 -6.72
N ARG A 180 -19.15 0.02 -6.50
CA ARG A 180 -20.21 -0.33 -7.47
C ARG A 180 -21.11 0.87 -7.82
N THR A 181 -21.39 1.70 -6.82
CA THR A 181 -22.28 2.87 -6.93
C THR A 181 -21.55 4.18 -7.20
N SER A 182 -20.23 4.13 -7.36
CA SER A 182 -19.39 5.30 -7.64
C SER A 182 -19.62 5.89 -9.04
N ARG A 183 -18.99 7.05 -9.29
CA ARG A 183 -19.04 7.77 -10.58
C ARG A 183 -18.23 7.12 -11.70
N PHE A 184 -17.39 6.13 -11.39
CA PHE A 184 -16.52 5.46 -12.36
C PHE A 184 -17.34 4.70 -13.43
N ALA A 185 -16.75 4.52 -14.61
CA ALA A 185 -17.32 3.69 -15.65
C ALA A 185 -17.39 2.21 -15.22
N ASP A 186 -18.27 1.43 -15.85
CA ASP A 186 -18.46 0.02 -15.46
C ASP A 186 -17.19 -0.83 -15.63
N GLU A 187 -16.36 -0.55 -16.64
CA GLU A 187 -15.09 -1.27 -16.80
C GLU A 187 -14.08 -0.88 -15.70
N GLU A 188 -13.99 0.41 -15.34
CA GLU A 188 -13.13 0.88 -14.25
C GLU A 188 -13.57 0.27 -12.90
N LYS A 189 -14.88 0.20 -12.64
CA LYS A 189 -15.42 -0.47 -11.44
C LYS A 189 -15.01 -1.94 -11.40
N LYS A 190 -15.06 -2.63 -12.52
CA LYS A 190 -14.63 -4.04 -12.65
C LYS A 190 -13.13 -4.19 -12.50
N GLU A 191 -12.32 -3.27 -12.99
CA GLU A 191 -10.88 -3.23 -12.76
C GLU A 191 -10.57 -3.14 -11.26
N ILE A 192 -11.15 -2.16 -10.58
CA ILE A 192 -10.97 -1.95 -9.14
C ILE A 192 -11.46 -3.18 -8.36
N LEU A 193 -12.68 -3.64 -8.61
CA LEU A 193 -13.29 -4.72 -7.83
C LEU A 193 -12.66 -6.09 -8.07
N TRP A 194 -11.98 -6.31 -9.21
CA TRP A 194 -11.55 -7.64 -9.60
C TRP A 194 -10.29 -7.67 -10.46
N SER A 195 -10.33 -7.10 -11.67
CA SER A 195 -9.33 -7.43 -12.71
C SER A 195 -7.90 -7.04 -12.31
N ASN A 196 -7.72 -5.96 -11.55
CA ASN A 196 -6.41 -5.54 -11.07
C ASN A 196 -5.82 -6.54 -10.08
N ALA A 197 -6.59 -6.99 -9.09
CA ALA A 197 -6.16 -7.99 -8.13
C ALA A 197 -5.90 -9.35 -8.81
N ALA A 198 -6.77 -9.77 -9.73
CA ALA A 198 -6.59 -11.01 -10.48
C ALA A 198 -5.29 -11.01 -11.29
N ARG A 199 -4.97 -9.89 -11.95
CA ARG A 199 -3.71 -9.70 -12.69
C ARG A 199 -2.50 -9.68 -11.77
N LEU A 200 -2.55 -8.92 -10.69
CA LEU A 200 -1.43 -8.77 -9.75
C LEU A 200 -1.10 -10.10 -9.06
N LEU A 201 -2.12 -10.77 -8.51
CA LEU A 201 -1.97 -11.97 -7.70
C LEU A 201 -1.99 -13.26 -8.52
N LYS A 202 -2.04 -13.15 -9.85
CA LYS A 202 -2.03 -14.27 -10.82
C LYS A 202 -3.11 -15.31 -10.50
N LEU A 203 -4.31 -14.85 -10.14
CA LEU A 203 -5.42 -15.73 -9.76
C LEU A 203 -5.94 -16.46 -11.02
N SER A 204 -5.98 -17.80 -10.97
CA SER A 204 -6.58 -18.61 -12.01
C SER A 204 -8.11 -18.51 -11.95
N LEU A 205 -8.73 -18.21 -13.09
CA LEU A 205 -10.17 -18.21 -13.30
C LEU A 205 -10.74 -19.64 -13.33
#